data_AF-A0A447JJK4-F1
#
_entry.id   AF-A0A447JJK4-F1
#
_cell.length_a   1.000
_cell.length_b   1.000
_cell.length_c   1.000
_cell.angle_alpha   90.00
_cell.angle_beta   90.00
_cell.angle_gamma   90.00
#
_symmetry.space_group_name_H-M   'P 1'
#
loop_
_entity.id
_entity.type
_entity.pdbx_description
1 polymer ?
#
loop_
_entity_poly.entity_id
_entity_poly.type
_entity_poly.pdbx_seq_one_letter_code
_entity_poly.pdbx_strand_id
1 'polypeptide(L)'
;MSFIVAIEPQHRDLVQGDSKFVVNSRVDVKVGLDGVEFLGASASEWIDGGIRILPGTSGKMKSTYPLYANLEKALENSLSDLPTTTLTLTAETLPDVQAGSVVLYRKFEVGEVITVRPRANTFDIDLHIKPEYRHLLTSNSVFWAEGGAKVQLNGSGLTVQASPLSRALKGAISFDNLSGASASRRKGDKRILYASETSARAVGGQITLHAFDAGKLAEGMPIRYLGIDIGQIQTLELITARNEVQAKAVLYPEYVQTFARAGTRFSVITPQISAAGVEHLDTILQPYINVEPGRGAARRDFELQEATITDSRYLDGLSIVVEAPEAGSLNIGTPVLFRGIEVGTVTGMSLGSLSDRVMITLRISKRYQYLVRNNSVFWLASGYSLDFGLTGGVVKTGTFNQFIRGGIAFATPPGTPLAPKAQAGKHFLLQESEPKEWREWGTALPR
;
A
#
# COMPACT_ATOMS: atom_id res chain seq x y z
N MET A 1 -24.66 48.34 15.02
CA MET A 1 -24.17 49.72 15.14
C MET A 1 -23.91 50.25 13.74
N SER A 2 -24.32 51.47 13.42
CA SER A 2 -24.11 52.08 12.10
C SER A 2 -23.22 53.30 12.25
N PHE A 3 -22.22 53.44 11.38
CA PHE A 3 -21.32 54.58 11.35
C PHE A 3 -21.64 55.45 10.13
N ILE A 4 -21.55 56.76 10.31
CA ILE A 4 -21.64 57.73 9.22
C ILE A 4 -20.23 58.26 9.01
N VAL A 5 -19.72 58.13 7.78
CA VAL A 5 -18.36 58.56 7.41
C VAL A 5 -18.45 59.56 6.26
N ALA A 6 -17.55 60.54 6.26
CA ALA A 6 -17.40 61.49 5.17
C ALA A 6 -16.14 61.16 4.37
N ILE A 7 -16.22 61.25 3.05
CA ILE A 7 -15.08 61.11 2.14
C ILE A 7 -14.85 62.47 1.48
N GLU A 8 -13.63 62.98 1.55
CA GLU A 8 -13.27 64.25 0.93
C GLU A 8 -13.50 64.19 -0.59
N PRO A 9 -13.92 65.30 -1.23
CA PRO A 9 -14.25 65.32 -2.66
C PRO A 9 -13.15 64.76 -3.57
N GLN A 10 -11.89 65.04 -3.25
CA GLN A 10 -10.71 64.60 -4.00
C GLN A 10 -10.44 63.09 -3.93
N HIS A 11 -11.03 62.39 -2.96
CA HIS A 11 -10.87 60.94 -2.77
C HIS A 11 -12.14 60.14 -3.11
N ARG A 12 -13.20 60.81 -3.59
CA ARG A 12 -14.50 60.19 -3.86
C ARG A 12 -14.40 59.04 -4.87
N ASP A 13 -13.54 59.17 -5.88
CA ASP A 13 -13.38 58.19 -6.95
C ASP A 13 -12.67 56.89 -6.51
N LEU A 14 -12.03 56.91 -5.33
CA LEU A 14 -11.41 55.72 -4.73
C LEU A 14 -12.42 54.77 -4.11
N VAL A 15 -13.65 55.25 -3.87
CA VAL A 15 -14.75 54.46 -3.30
C VAL A 15 -15.72 54.03 -4.40
N GLN A 16 -15.65 52.74 -4.72
CA GLN A 16 -16.50 52.09 -5.72
C GLN A 16 -17.39 51.04 -5.07
N GLY A 17 -18.28 50.41 -5.84
CA GLY A 17 -19.27 49.47 -5.32
C GLY A 17 -18.68 48.26 -4.58
N ASP A 18 -17.44 47.88 -4.89
CA ASP A 18 -16.72 46.76 -4.31
C ASP A 18 -15.69 47.15 -3.23
N SER A 19 -15.56 48.44 -2.90
CA SER A 19 -14.67 48.89 -1.82
C SER A 19 -14.97 48.22 -0.47
N LYS A 20 -13.92 48.02 0.33
CA LYS A 20 -14.02 47.42 1.68
C LYS A 20 -13.58 48.41 2.74
N PHE A 21 -14.25 48.38 3.89
CA PHE A 21 -13.97 49.24 5.02
C PHE A 21 -13.51 48.36 6.18
N VAL A 22 -12.33 48.64 6.72
CA VAL A 22 -11.65 47.78 7.71
C VAL A 22 -11.34 48.61 8.95
N VAL A 23 -11.68 48.10 10.12
CA VAL A 23 -11.33 48.75 11.39
C VAL A 23 -9.80 48.83 11.51
N ASN A 24 -9.27 50.02 11.80
CA ASN A 24 -7.85 50.30 12.00
C ASN A 24 -7.51 50.63 13.47
N SER A 25 -8.43 50.39 14.41
CA SER A 25 -8.33 50.82 15.81
C SER A 25 -8.04 49.69 16.81
N ARG A 26 -7.72 48.49 16.36
CA ARG A 26 -7.50 47.33 17.24
C ARG A 26 -6.07 46.83 17.08
N VAL A 27 -5.36 46.68 18.19
CA VAL A 27 -4.12 45.90 18.23
C VAL A 27 -4.53 44.44 18.17
N ASP A 28 -4.17 43.74 17.10
CA ASP A 28 -4.26 42.28 17.03
C ASP A 28 -2.89 41.71 17.40
N VAL A 29 -2.75 41.27 18.64
CA VAL A 29 -1.51 40.64 19.11
C VAL A 29 -1.64 39.14 18.88
N LYS A 30 -1.01 38.64 17.82
CA LYS A 30 -0.88 37.20 17.62
C LYS A 30 0.33 36.72 18.42
N VAL A 31 0.06 36.09 19.56
CA VAL A 31 1.08 35.44 20.37
C VAL A 31 1.26 34.01 19.87
N GLY A 32 2.40 33.75 19.22
CA GLY A 32 2.82 32.44 18.77
C GLY A 32 4.06 31.94 19.52
N LEU A 33 4.41 30.69 19.30
CA LEU A 33 5.62 30.09 19.87
C LEU A 33 6.90 30.57 19.17
N ASP A 34 6.76 31.11 17.95
CA ASP A 34 7.85 31.67 17.14
C ASP A 34 8.02 33.19 17.33
N GLY A 35 7.22 33.81 18.21
CA GLY A 35 7.30 35.22 18.53
C GLY A 35 5.93 35.90 18.70
N VAL A 36 5.97 37.19 18.99
CA VAL A 36 4.79 38.04 19.06
C VAL A 36 4.71 38.84 17.77
N GLU A 37 3.68 38.58 16.96
CA GLU A 37 3.38 39.38 15.78
C GLU A 37 2.31 40.41 16.13
N PHE A 38 2.64 41.68 15.94
CA PHE A 38 1.70 42.77 16.08
C PHE A 38 1.08 43.03 14.71
N LEU A 39 -0.13 42.51 14.49
CA LEU A 39 -0.92 42.80 13.31
C LEU A 39 -1.81 44.00 13.62
N GLY A 40 -1.45 45.14 13.04
CA GLY A 40 -2.17 46.38 13.30
C GLY A 40 -1.45 47.59 12.73
N ALA A 41 -2.16 48.70 12.80
CA ALA A 41 -1.68 50.02 12.43
C ALA A 41 -0.39 50.38 13.22
N SER A 42 0.44 51.26 12.65
CA SER A 42 1.60 51.83 13.35
C SER A 42 1.19 52.44 14.70
N ALA A 43 2.14 52.61 15.62
CA ALA A 43 1.86 53.12 16.97
C ALA A 43 1.04 54.44 16.97
N SER A 44 1.22 55.28 15.96
CA SER A 44 0.44 56.52 15.76
C SER A 44 -1.00 56.25 15.31
N GLU A 45 -1.19 55.34 14.34
CA GLU A 45 -2.51 54.99 13.81
C GLU A 45 -3.39 54.25 14.83
N TRP A 46 -2.80 53.59 15.84
CA TRP A 46 -3.56 52.99 16.94
C TRP A 46 -4.20 54.04 17.87
N ILE A 47 -3.48 55.13 18.17
CA ILE A 47 -3.98 56.22 19.02
C ILE A 47 -5.11 56.97 18.32
N ASP A 48 -4.95 57.22 17.02
CA ASP A 48 -5.93 57.93 16.21
C ASP A 48 -7.12 57.03 15.83
N GLY A 49 -6.88 55.72 15.74
CA GLY A 49 -7.84 54.73 15.25
C GLY A 49 -8.27 55.02 13.81
N GLY A 50 -9.40 54.42 13.40
CA GLY A 50 -10.10 54.81 12.19
C GLY A 50 -10.58 53.63 11.35
N ILE A 51 -10.91 53.92 10.11
CA ILE A 51 -11.40 52.95 9.13
C ILE A 51 -10.50 53.03 7.90
N ARG A 52 -9.76 51.96 7.63
CA ARG A 52 -8.97 51.79 6.41
C ARG A 52 -9.90 51.40 5.27
N ILE A 53 -9.76 52.08 4.13
CA ILE A 53 -10.50 51.75 2.91
C ILE A 53 -9.59 50.92 2.00
N LEU A 54 -10.06 49.75 1.58
CA LEU A 54 -9.51 49.02 0.43
C LEU A 54 -10.25 49.53 -0.81
N PRO A 55 -9.55 50.23 -1.73
CA PRO A 55 -10.18 50.83 -2.89
C PRO A 55 -10.75 49.73 -3.79
N GLY A 56 -11.88 50.07 -4.41
CA GLY A 56 -12.58 49.18 -5.32
C GLY A 56 -12.09 49.34 -6.76
N THR A 57 -12.38 48.37 -7.62
CA THR A 57 -12.07 48.48 -9.06
C THR A 57 -13.30 48.45 -9.95
N SER A 58 -14.49 48.18 -9.38
CA SER A 58 -15.72 48.09 -10.15
C SER A 58 -17.01 48.40 -9.37
N GLY A 59 -18.04 48.79 -10.11
CA GLY A 59 -19.40 48.93 -9.60
C GLY A 59 -19.74 50.33 -9.07
N LYS A 60 -21.03 50.67 -9.12
CA LYS A 60 -21.55 51.96 -8.64
C LYS A 60 -21.38 52.07 -7.12
N MET A 61 -20.98 53.24 -6.64
CA MET A 61 -20.89 53.57 -5.22
C MET A 61 -22.22 53.23 -4.51
N LYS A 62 -22.11 52.51 -3.38
CA LYS A 62 -23.25 52.07 -2.57
C LYS A 62 -23.56 53.12 -1.49
N SER A 63 -24.80 53.14 -1.04
CA SER A 63 -25.22 53.96 0.11
C SER A 63 -24.75 53.40 1.45
N THR A 64 -24.42 52.11 1.50
CA THR A 64 -23.96 51.41 2.71
C THR A 64 -22.86 50.40 2.38
N TYR A 65 -21.89 50.29 3.29
CA TYR A 65 -20.80 49.33 3.20
C TYR A 65 -20.64 48.57 4.53
N PRO A 66 -20.33 47.26 4.49
CA PRO A 66 -19.95 46.52 5.69
C PRO A 66 -18.62 47.03 6.25
N LEU A 67 -18.53 47.11 7.58
CA LEU A 67 -17.29 47.39 8.30
C LEU A 67 -16.71 46.07 8.81
N TYR A 68 -15.57 45.66 8.24
CA TYR A 68 -14.87 44.44 8.60
C TYR A 68 -13.96 44.66 9.80
N ALA A 69 -13.87 43.67 10.68
CA ALA A 69 -13.09 43.80 11.91
C ALA A 69 -11.56 43.84 11.67
N ASN A 70 -11.08 43.24 10.57
CA ASN A 70 -9.67 43.24 10.16
C ASN A 70 -9.54 43.00 8.64
N LEU A 71 -8.30 43.08 8.12
CA LEU A 71 -8.00 42.97 6.70
C LEU A 71 -8.38 41.61 6.12
N GLU A 72 -8.12 40.53 6.85
CA GLU A 72 -8.40 39.14 6.45
C GLU A 72 -9.91 38.93 6.20
N LYS A 73 -10.75 39.36 7.15
CA LYS A 73 -12.22 39.33 7.01
C LYS A 73 -12.73 40.13 5.82
N ALA A 74 -12.07 41.25 5.49
CA ALA A 74 -12.42 42.07 4.34
C ALA A 74 -12.11 41.37 3.01
N LEU A 75 -10.98 40.68 2.93
CA LEU A 75 -10.61 39.87 1.76
C LEU A 75 -11.56 38.67 1.58
N GLU A 76 -12.02 38.07 2.67
CA GLU A 76 -12.98 36.96 2.65
C GLU A 76 -14.43 37.39 2.41
N ASN A 77 -14.73 38.69 2.48
CA ASN A 77 -16.09 39.21 2.55
C ASN A 77 -16.90 38.66 3.73
N SER A 78 -16.25 38.28 4.84
CA SER A 78 -16.90 37.71 6.01
C SER A 78 -17.10 38.73 7.12
N LEU A 79 -18.34 38.89 7.57
CA LEU A 79 -18.68 39.66 8.78
C LEU A 79 -18.70 38.79 10.05
N SER A 80 -18.57 37.47 9.88
CA SER A 80 -18.61 36.50 10.98
C SER A 80 -17.29 36.52 11.77
N ASP A 81 -17.33 36.08 13.03
CA ASP A 81 -16.13 35.77 13.81
C ASP A 81 -15.55 34.40 13.48
N LEU A 82 -16.35 33.52 12.86
CA LEU A 82 -15.89 32.24 12.35
C LEU A 82 -15.48 32.37 10.87
N PRO A 83 -14.33 31.80 10.46
CA PRO A 83 -13.93 31.70 9.05
C PRO A 83 -15.00 31.00 8.21
N THR A 84 -15.01 31.29 6.91
CA THR A 84 -15.97 30.66 6.00
C THR A 84 -15.62 29.18 5.79
N THR A 85 -16.57 28.26 5.95
CA THR A 85 -16.36 26.85 5.63
C THR A 85 -16.16 26.66 4.13
N THR A 86 -14.98 26.22 3.73
CA THR A 86 -14.65 25.86 2.34
C THR A 86 -15.20 24.48 2.00
N LEU A 87 -15.06 23.51 2.90
CA LEU A 87 -15.59 22.15 2.72
C LEU A 87 -15.77 21.44 4.07
N THR A 88 -16.61 20.40 4.08
CA THR A 88 -16.83 19.53 5.23
C THR A 88 -16.30 18.12 4.94
N LEU A 89 -15.48 17.59 5.86
CA LEU A 89 -15.05 16.21 5.88
C LEU A 89 -15.92 15.35 6.81
N THR A 90 -15.88 14.03 6.62
CA THR A 90 -16.52 13.06 7.51
C THR A 90 -15.50 12.02 7.97
N ALA A 91 -15.54 11.65 9.26
CA ALA A 91 -14.73 10.59 9.84
C ALA A 91 -15.61 9.68 10.72
N GLU A 92 -15.39 8.37 10.73
CA GLU A 92 -16.11 7.45 11.63
C GLU A 92 -15.61 7.60 13.08
N THR A 93 -14.29 7.61 13.24
CA THR A 93 -13.60 7.94 14.48
C THR A 93 -12.88 9.26 14.31
N LEU A 94 -12.87 10.11 15.34
CA LEU A 94 -12.14 11.38 15.29
C LEU A 94 -10.64 11.10 15.53
N PRO A 95 -9.76 11.31 14.55
CA PRO A 95 -8.33 11.25 14.78
C PRO A 95 -7.88 12.45 15.64
N ASP A 96 -6.59 12.57 15.95
CA ASP A 96 -6.00 13.66 16.75
C ASP A 96 -6.10 15.02 16.02
N VAL A 97 -7.31 15.58 15.95
CA VAL A 97 -7.70 16.83 15.30
C VAL A 97 -8.84 17.50 16.07
N GLN A 98 -8.81 18.82 16.14
CA GLN A 98 -9.73 19.67 16.88
C GLN A 98 -9.92 21.02 16.19
N ALA A 99 -10.81 21.86 16.71
CA ALA A 99 -10.90 23.25 16.24
C ALA A 99 -9.54 23.96 16.41
N GLY A 100 -9.08 24.63 15.36
CA GLY A 100 -7.76 25.26 15.30
C GLY A 100 -6.60 24.32 14.92
N SER A 101 -6.85 23.05 14.59
CA SER A 101 -5.85 22.24 13.88
C SER A 101 -5.53 22.87 12.52
N VAL A 102 -4.27 22.81 12.10
CA VAL A 102 -3.86 23.36 10.80
C VAL A 102 -4.23 22.42 9.66
N VAL A 103 -4.55 22.99 8.49
CA VAL A 103 -4.72 22.26 7.24
C VAL A 103 -3.49 22.42 6.36
N LEU A 104 -2.89 21.31 5.97
CA LEU A 104 -1.64 21.25 5.22
C LEU A 104 -1.87 20.74 3.79
N TYR A 105 -1.16 21.32 2.84
CA TYR A 105 -0.96 20.78 1.51
C TYR A 105 0.53 20.52 1.31
N ARG A 106 0.93 19.26 1.08
CA ARG A 106 2.35 18.87 0.97
C ARG A 106 3.22 19.41 2.12
N LYS A 107 2.70 19.32 3.35
CA LYS A 107 3.32 19.82 4.60
C LYS A 107 3.42 21.35 4.73
N PHE A 108 2.78 22.10 3.85
CA PHE A 108 2.68 23.56 3.91
C PHE A 108 1.31 23.99 4.40
N GLU A 109 1.23 24.95 5.33
CA GLU A 109 -0.04 25.42 5.92
C GLU A 109 -0.84 26.26 4.94
N VAL A 110 -2.10 25.86 4.70
CA VAL A 110 -3.00 26.52 3.73
C VAL A 110 -4.38 26.84 4.31
N GLY A 111 -4.65 26.46 5.57
CA GLY A 111 -5.95 26.65 6.19
C GLY A 111 -6.01 26.09 7.61
N GLU A 112 -7.22 25.96 8.14
CA GLU A 112 -7.48 25.50 9.50
C GLU A 112 -8.81 24.76 9.64
N VAL A 113 -8.92 23.96 10.69
CA VAL A 113 -10.17 23.32 11.12
C VAL A 113 -11.00 24.34 11.91
N ILE A 114 -12.19 24.66 11.42
CA ILE A 114 -13.09 25.62 12.07
C ILE A 114 -13.82 24.94 13.23
N THR A 115 -14.48 23.82 12.93
CA THR A 115 -15.37 23.13 13.87
C THR A 115 -15.39 21.63 13.62
N VAL A 116 -15.51 20.88 14.71
CA VAL A 116 -15.73 19.43 14.72
C VAL A 116 -17.08 19.17 15.38
N ARG A 117 -17.96 18.45 14.70
CA ARG A 117 -19.33 18.18 15.17
C ARG A 117 -19.59 16.68 15.22
N PRO A 118 -19.78 16.07 16.41
CA PRO A 118 -20.16 14.67 16.50
C PRO A 118 -21.57 14.44 15.95
N ARG A 119 -21.76 13.30 15.30
CA ARG A 119 -23.04 12.71 14.87
C ARG A 119 -23.19 11.34 15.54
N ALA A 120 -24.27 10.63 15.24
CA ALA A 120 -24.54 9.31 15.83
C ALA A 120 -23.38 8.31 15.63
N ASN A 121 -22.81 8.25 14.42
CA ASN A 121 -21.77 7.28 14.04
C ASN A 121 -20.54 7.91 13.36
N THR A 122 -20.50 9.24 13.23
CA THR A 122 -19.48 9.96 12.47
C THR A 122 -19.22 11.33 13.05
N PHE A 123 -18.17 12.00 12.59
CA PHE A 123 -17.86 13.40 12.85
C PHE A 123 -17.95 14.20 11.55
N ASP A 124 -18.61 15.35 11.57
CA ASP A 124 -18.51 16.36 10.51
C ASP A 124 -17.40 17.35 10.89
N ILE A 125 -16.37 17.50 10.05
CA ILE A 125 -15.23 18.41 10.27
C ILE A 125 -15.25 19.52 9.22
N ASP A 126 -15.46 20.76 9.65
CA ASP A 126 -15.51 21.91 8.76
C ASP A 126 -14.14 22.53 8.61
N LEU A 127 -13.68 22.66 7.37
CA LEU A 127 -12.38 23.25 7.04
C LEU A 127 -12.53 24.63 6.42
N HIS A 128 -11.66 25.53 6.84
CA HIS A 128 -11.35 26.76 6.12
C HIS A 128 -10.08 26.55 5.30
N ILE A 129 -10.12 26.92 4.02
CA ILE A 129 -8.92 27.03 3.17
C ILE A 129 -8.86 28.47 2.66
N LYS A 130 -7.70 29.11 2.86
CA LYS A 130 -7.49 30.51 2.50
C LYS A 130 -7.79 30.73 1.02
N PRO A 131 -8.43 31.85 0.62
CA PRO A 131 -8.85 32.10 -0.75
C PRO A 131 -7.78 31.84 -1.81
N GLU A 132 -6.54 32.26 -1.57
CA GLU A 132 -5.41 32.09 -2.47
C GLU A 132 -5.04 30.62 -2.73
N TYR A 133 -5.33 29.71 -1.81
CA TYR A 133 -5.00 28.28 -1.90
C TYR A 133 -6.15 27.38 -2.34
N ARG A 134 -7.36 27.93 -2.54
CA ARG A 134 -8.53 27.12 -2.94
C ARG A 134 -8.34 26.36 -4.24
N HIS A 135 -7.49 26.86 -5.14
CA HIS A 135 -7.15 26.21 -6.41
C HIS A 135 -6.41 24.86 -6.24
N LEU A 136 -5.82 24.60 -5.06
CA LEU A 136 -5.14 23.33 -4.75
C LEU A 136 -6.14 22.19 -4.49
N LEU A 137 -7.38 22.52 -4.12
CA LEU A 137 -8.46 21.56 -3.94
C LEU A 137 -9.03 21.13 -5.29
N THR A 138 -9.03 19.83 -5.53
CA THR A 138 -9.62 19.23 -6.73
C THR A 138 -10.64 18.17 -6.35
N SER A 139 -11.28 17.54 -7.34
CA SER A 139 -12.11 16.34 -7.12
C SER A 139 -11.30 15.13 -6.65
N ASN A 140 -9.99 15.12 -6.91
CA ASN A 140 -9.06 14.05 -6.56
C ASN A 140 -8.39 14.26 -5.19
N SER A 141 -8.73 15.32 -4.46
CA SER A 141 -8.16 15.56 -3.14
C SER A 141 -8.62 14.48 -2.14
N VAL A 142 -7.66 13.91 -1.43
CA VAL A 142 -7.86 13.03 -0.26
C VAL A 142 -7.28 13.69 0.97
N PHE A 143 -7.86 13.43 2.13
CA PHE A 143 -7.52 14.11 3.38
C PHE A 143 -7.16 13.07 4.42
N TRP A 144 -6.06 13.25 5.14
CA TRP A 144 -5.71 12.40 6.27
C TRP A 144 -5.32 13.24 7.48
N ALA A 145 -5.53 12.66 8.65
CA ALA A 145 -5.02 13.23 9.88
C ALA A 145 -3.51 12.97 10.00
N GLU A 146 -2.83 14.00 10.46
CA GLU A 146 -1.43 14.01 10.80
C GLU A 146 -1.35 14.34 12.30
N GLY A 147 -1.40 13.29 13.13
CA GLY A 147 -1.30 13.42 14.59
C GLY A 147 0.05 13.97 15.06
N GLY A 148 0.17 14.12 16.38
CA GLY A 148 1.37 14.58 17.08
C GLY A 148 2.64 13.72 16.88
N ALA A 149 3.62 13.83 17.78
CA ALA A 149 4.95 13.25 17.61
C ALA A 149 4.92 11.76 17.20
N LYS A 150 5.49 11.43 16.02
CA LYS A 150 5.59 10.04 15.56
C LYS A 150 6.76 9.37 16.28
N VAL A 151 6.43 8.51 17.24
CA VAL A 151 7.39 7.70 17.98
C VAL A 151 7.53 6.36 17.27
N GLN A 152 8.74 6.03 16.81
CA GLN A 152 9.05 4.76 16.16
C GLN A 152 10.12 4.05 16.98
N LEU A 153 9.78 2.88 17.51
CA LEU A 153 10.73 1.98 18.14
C LEU A 153 11.13 0.91 17.11
N ASN A 154 12.41 0.82 16.80
CA ASN A 154 12.96 -0.24 15.94
C ASN A 154 14.14 -0.93 16.62
N GLY A 155 14.72 -1.95 15.98
CA GLY A 155 15.87 -2.69 16.52
C GLY A 155 17.14 -1.85 16.76
N SER A 156 17.16 -0.60 16.29
CA SER A 156 18.25 0.36 16.49
C SER A 156 17.94 1.42 17.56
N GLY A 157 16.76 1.39 18.17
CA GLY A 157 16.37 2.28 19.27
C GLY A 157 15.09 3.08 19.00
N LEU A 158 14.88 4.10 19.83
CA LEU A 158 13.72 4.99 19.77
C LEU A 158 14.04 6.20 18.89
N THR A 159 13.27 6.39 17.81
CA THR A 159 13.33 7.61 17.00
C THR A 159 12.08 8.45 17.23
N VAL A 160 12.28 9.73 17.53
CA VAL A 160 11.21 10.71 17.72
C VAL A 160 11.36 11.77 16.65
N GLN A 161 10.39 11.84 15.73
CA GLN A 161 10.37 12.90 14.73
C GLN A 161 9.71 14.15 15.32
N ALA A 162 10.50 15.19 15.57
CA ALA A 162 9.98 16.48 16.01
C ALA A 162 9.09 17.07 14.92
N SER A 163 7.83 17.34 15.28
CA SER A 163 6.88 18.10 14.45
C SER A 163 6.82 19.54 14.96
N PRO A 164 6.47 20.54 14.12
CA PRO A 164 6.19 21.89 14.60
C PRO A 164 5.24 21.85 15.78
N LEU A 165 5.52 22.61 16.84
CA LEU A 165 4.83 22.47 18.13
C LEU A 165 3.31 22.73 18.02
N SER A 166 2.88 23.57 17.07
CA SER A 166 1.45 23.76 16.73
C SER A 166 0.76 22.46 16.31
N ARG A 167 1.40 21.65 15.45
CA ARG A 167 0.94 20.31 15.07
C ARG A 167 1.03 19.32 16.23
N ALA A 168 2.06 19.42 17.06
CA ALA A 168 2.21 18.53 18.21
C ALA A 168 1.13 18.74 19.28
N LEU A 169 0.59 19.96 19.42
CA LEU A 169 -0.43 20.30 20.40
C LEU A 169 -1.86 20.24 19.86
N LYS A 170 -2.06 20.57 18.58
CA LYS A 170 -3.39 20.70 17.98
C LYS A 170 -3.69 19.69 16.90
N GLY A 171 -2.71 18.88 16.48
CA GLY A 171 -2.85 18.01 15.31
C GLY A 171 -2.92 18.79 14.00
N ALA A 172 -2.97 18.05 12.89
CA ALA A 172 -3.10 18.61 11.55
C ALA A 172 -3.97 17.72 10.65
N ILE A 173 -4.58 18.32 9.65
CA ILE A 173 -5.18 17.60 8.51
C ILE A 173 -4.35 17.91 7.28
N SER A 174 -3.83 16.89 6.63
CA SER A 174 -3.06 17.04 5.40
C SER A 174 -3.87 16.52 4.23
N PHE A 175 -3.65 17.10 3.05
CA PHE A 175 -4.29 16.65 1.83
C PHE A 175 -3.35 16.71 0.63
N ASP A 176 -3.63 15.85 -0.35
CA ASP A 176 -2.95 15.82 -1.65
C ASP A 176 -3.92 15.31 -2.71
N ASN A 177 -3.57 15.51 -3.97
CA ASN A 177 -4.37 15.11 -5.12
C ASN A 177 -3.90 13.73 -5.63
N LEU A 178 -4.73 12.70 -5.44
CA LEU A 178 -4.41 11.33 -5.84
C LEU A 178 -5.20 10.86 -7.05
N SER A 179 -4.49 10.29 -8.01
CA SER A 179 -5.08 9.63 -9.18
C SER A 179 -6.00 8.47 -8.74
N GLY A 180 -7.26 8.50 -9.18
CA GLY A 180 -8.25 7.46 -8.86
C GLY A 180 -9.06 7.72 -7.58
N ALA A 181 -8.75 8.75 -6.79
CA ALA A 181 -9.51 9.09 -5.57
C ALA A 181 -10.95 9.58 -5.84
N SER A 182 -11.26 9.91 -7.09
CA SER A 182 -12.60 10.26 -7.58
C SER A 182 -13.38 9.07 -8.13
N ALA A 183 -12.75 7.92 -8.40
CA ALA A 183 -13.39 6.76 -9.04
C ALA A 183 -14.53 6.17 -8.19
N SER A 184 -14.44 6.32 -6.86
CA SER A 184 -15.43 5.83 -5.90
C SER A 184 -16.40 6.91 -5.40
N ARG A 185 -16.27 8.17 -5.87
CA ARG A 185 -17.05 9.32 -5.35
C ARG A 185 -18.14 9.73 -6.33
N ARG A 186 -19.40 9.68 -5.90
CA ARG A 186 -20.53 10.28 -6.62
C ARG A 186 -20.55 11.79 -6.37
N LYS A 187 -21.12 12.55 -7.31
CA LYS A 187 -21.28 14.00 -7.19
C LYS A 187 -22.20 14.29 -6.00
N GLY A 188 -21.65 14.82 -4.91
CA GLY A 188 -22.38 15.15 -3.67
C GLY A 188 -21.94 14.39 -2.43
N ASP A 189 -21.10 13.36 -2.57
CA ASP A 189 -20.57 12.62 -1.43
C ASP A 189 -19.66 13.52 -0.57
N LYS A 190 -19.88 13.50 0.75
CA LYS A 190 -18.98 14.14 1.72
C LYS A 190 -17.59 13.50 1.62
N ARG A 191 -16.55 14.33 1.73
CA ARG A 191 -15.16 13.84 1.62
C ARG A 191 -14.77 13.16 2.92
N ILE A 192 -14.07 12.03 2.85
CA ILE A 192 -13.63 11.29 4.04
C ILE A 192 -12.30 11.87 4.56
N LEU A 193 -12.19 11.99 5.88
CA LEU A 193 -10.93 12.18 6.58
C LEU A 193 -10.39 10.81 7.01
N TYR A 194 -9.29 10.40 6.41
CA TYR A 194 -8.60 9.15 6.75
C TYR A 194 -7.76 9.32 8.02
N ALA A 195 -7.55 8.24 8.76
CA ALA A 195 -6.75 8.27 10.00
C ALA A 195 -5.25 8.50 9.75
N SER A 196 -4.75 8.21 8.54
CA SER A 196 -3.33 8.32 8.18
C SER A 196 -3.10 8.52 6.68
N GLU A 197 -1.92 8.99 6.30
CA GLU A 197 -1.53 9.13 4.89
C GLU A 197 -1.65 7.81 4.12
N THR A 198 -1.20 6.71 4.74
CA THR A 198 -1.25 5.36 4.15
C THR A 198 -2.68 4.94 3.82
N SER A 199 -3.63 5.22 4.72
CA SER A 199 -5.06 4.93 4.50
C SER A 199 -5.73 5.90 3.51
N ALA A 200 -5.26 7.14 3.39
CA ALA A 200 -5.72 8.05 2.33
C ALA A 200 -5.19 7.67 0.93
N ARG A 201 -3.96 7.17 0.84
CA ARG A 201 -3.39 6.68 -0.42
C ARG A 201 -4.01 5.38 -0.91
N ALA A 202 -4.67 4.66 -0.01
CA ALA A 202 -5.28 3.37 -0.26
C ALA A 202 -6.53 3.37 -1.17
N VAL A 203 -7.12 4.53 -1.45
CA VAL A 203 -8.46 4.64 -2.06
C VAL A 203 -8.58 4.02 -3.46
N GLY A 204 -7.49 3.91 -4.22
CA GLY A 204 -7.45 3.25 -5.53
C GLY A 204 -6.87 1.83 -5.53
N GLY A 205 -6.42 1.34 -4.37
CA GLY A 205 -5.61 0.14 -4.20
C GLY A 205 -6.28 -1.01 -3.46
N GLN A 206 -7.55 -0.87 -3.11
CA GLN A 206 -8.26 -1.86 -2.30
C GLN A 206 -8.42 -3.19 -3.05
N ILE A 207 -8.12 -4.28 -2.36
CA ILE A 207 -8.31 -5.66 -2.78
C ILE A 207 -8.99 -6.44 -1.65
N THR A 208 -9.66 -7.53 -2.01
CA THR A 208 -10.27 -8.47 -1.07
C THR A 208 -9.47 -9.77 -1.10
N LEU A 209 -9.01 -10.21 0.07
CA LEU A 209 -8.37 -11.51 0.24
C LEU A 209 -9.35 -12.44 0.98
N HIS A 210 -9.69 -13.56 0.36
CA HIS A 210 -10.52 -14.60 0.94
C HIS A 210 -9.64 -15.64 1.61
N ALA A 211 -9.82 -15.84 2.92
CA ALA A 211 -9.07 -16.83 3.70
C ALA A 211 -10.04 -17.79 4.40
N PHE A 212 -9.64 -19.06 4.51
CA PHE A 212 -10.40 -20.06 5.28
C PHE A 212 -10.23 -19.89 6.79
N ASP A 213 -9.08 -19.33 7.20
CA ASP A 213 -8.74 -19.06 8.60
C ASP A 213 -8.06 -17.68 8.73
N ALA A 214 -8.31 -17.02 9.86
CA ALA A 214 -7.70 -15.74 10.21
C ALA A 214 -6.74 -15.82 11.40
N GLY A 215 -6.47 -17.01 11.95
CA GLY A 215 -5.55 -17.17 13.09
C GLY A 215 -4.13 -16.65 12.84
N LYS A 216 -3.75 -16.47 11.58
CA LYS A 216 -2.45 -15.92 11.14
C LYS A 216 -2.54 -14.49 10.60
N LEU A 217 -3.71 -13.85 10.65
CA LEU A 217 -3.97 -12.53 10.08
C LEU A 217 -4.23 -11.49 11.17
N ALA A 218 -3.84 -10.25 10.89
CA ALA A 218 -4.12 -9.12 11.77
C ALA A 218 -4.38 -7.85 10.94
N GLU A 219 -5.18 -6.94 11.49
CA GLU A 219 -5.29 -5.59 10.94
C GLU A 219 -3.93 -4.88 10.99
N GLY A 220 -3.58 -4.15 9.93
CA GLY A 220 -2.26 -3.52 9.78
C GLY A 220 -1.14 -4.47 9.35
N MET A 221 -1.40 -5.77 9.16
CA MET A 221 -0.40 -6.73 8.67
C MET A 221 0.13 -6.31 7.30
N PRO A 222 1.45 -6.20 7.10
CA PRO A 222 2.02 -5.71 5.85
C PRO A 222 1.94 -6.76 4.73
N ILE A 223 1.72 -6.28 3.50
CA ILE A 223 1.86 -7.06 2.26
C ILE A 223 3.20 -6.69 1.65
N ARG A 224 4.06 -7.69 1.43
CA ARG A 224 5.44 -7.52 0.97
C ARG A 224 5.69 -8.22 -0.36
N TYR A 225 6.45 -7.56 -1.21
CA TYR A 225 7.07 -8.15 -2.38
C TYR A 225 8.58 -8.05 -2.24
N LEU A 226 9.28 -9.19 -2.25
CA LEU A 226 10.75 -9.25 -2.09
C LEU A 226 11.24 -8.49 -0.85
N GLY A 227 10.46 -8.56 0.25
CA GLY A 227 10.75 -7.90 1.51
C GLY A 227 10.39 -6.41 1.58
N ILE A 228 9.90 -5.81 0.49
CA ILE A 228 9.46 -4.40 0.46
C ILE A 228 7.96 -4.32 0.71
N ASP A 229 7.54 -3.44 1.62
CA ASP A 229 6.13 -3.18 1.90
C ASP A 229 5.46 -2.52 0.69
N ILE A 230 4.45 -3.18 0.15
CA ILE A 230 3.66 -2.71 -1.00
C ILE A 230 2.18 -2.49 -0.67
N GLY A 231 1.78 -2.79 0.56
CA GLY A 231 0.40 -2.74 1.01
C GLY A 231 0.23 -3.23 2.44
N GLN A 232 -1.02 -3.31 2.90
CA GLN A 232 -1.35 -3.80 4.24
C GLN A 232 -2.82 -4.25 4.33
N ILE A 233 -3.14 -5.15 5.27
CA ILE A 233 -4.52 -5.46 5.67
C ILE A 233 -5.11 -4.24 6.39
N GLN A 234 -6.34 -3.88 6.06
CA GLN A 234 -7.10 -2.84 6.75
C GLN A 234 -8.05 -3.44 7.78
N THR A 235 -8.91 -4.36 7.35
CA THR A 235 -9.96 -4.94 8.21
C THR A 235 -10.13 -6.42 7.96
N LEU A 236 -10.59 -7.16 8.97
CA LEU A 236 -10.96 -8.57 8.87
C LEU A 236 -12.45 -8.74 9.16
N GLU A 237 -13.17 -9.43 8.28
CA GLU A 237 -14.62 -9.63 8.40
C GLU A 237 -14.97 -11.12 8.27
N LEU A 238 -15.61 -11.70 9.29
CA LEU A 238 -16.08 -13.10 9.25
C LEU A 238 -17.41 -13.19 8.50
N ILE A 239 -17.43 -13.97 7.42
CA ILE A 239 -18.64 -14.23 6.64
C ILE A 239 -19.17 -15.62 6.98
N THR A 240 -20.08 -15.67 7.95
CA THR A 240 -20.65 -16.93 8.49
C THR A 240 -21.43 -17.73 7.45
N ALA A 241 -22.03 -17.09 6.45
CA ALA A 241 -22.77 -17.78 5.38
C ALA A 241 -21.85 -18.61 4.45
N ARG A 242 -20.56 -18.29 4.39
CA ARG A 242 -19.57 -18.94 3.51
C ARG A 242 -18.44 -19.62 4.27
N ASN A 243 -18.44 -19.56 5.60
CA ASN A 243 -17.36 -20.04 6.46
C ASN A 243 -15.98 -19.53 6.00
N GLU A 244 -15.90 -18.25 5.65
CA GLU A 244 -14.66 -17.60 5.21
C GLU A 244 -14.42 -16.31 5.99
N VAL A 245 -13.17 -15.88 6.05
CA VAL A 245 -12.79 -14.54 6.48
C VAL A 245 -12.40 -13.72 5.26
N GLN A 246 -13.04 -12.56 5.11
CA GLN A 246 -12.66 -11.57 4.11
C GLN A 246 -11.74 -10.54 4.74
N ALA A 247 -10.49 -10.53 4.30
CA ALA A 247 -9.53 -9.51 4.65
C ALA A 247 -9.54 -8.41 3.58
N LYS A 248 -10.07 -7.24 3.93
CA LYS A 248 -9.96 -6.06 3.06
C LYS A 248 -8.56 -5.51 3.23
N ALA A 249 -7.81 -5.48 2.15
CA ALA A 249 -6.44 -5.01 2.14
C ALA A 249 -6.27 -3.89 1.12
N VAL A 250 -5.16 -3.18 1.24
CA VAL A 250 -4.79 -2.15 0.28
C VAL A 250 -3.37 -2.34 -0.22
N LEU A 251 -3.19 -2.20 -1.52
CA LEU A 251 -1.90 -1.98 -2.16
C LEU A 251 -1.64 -0.49 -2.37
N TYR A 252 -0.38 -0.06 -2.22
CA TYR A 252 -0.01 1.34 -2.48
C TYR A 252 -0.18 1.71 -3.97
N PRO A 253 -0.48 2.98 -4.28
CA PRO A 253 -0.78 3.44 -5.64
C PRO A 253 0.25 3.07 -6.69
N GLU A 254 1.54 3.07 -6.34
CA GLU A 254 2.64 2.72 -7.22
C GLU A 254 2.71 1.22 -7.57
N TYR A 255 2.07 0.36 -6.77
CA TYR A 255 2.13 -1.09 -6.90
C TYR A 255 0.82 -1.71 -7.39
N VAL A 256 -0.31 -1.02 -7.20
CA VAL A 256 -1.64 -1.55 -7.51
C VAL A 256 -1.77 -2.11 -8.94
N GLN A 257 -1.23 -1.42 -9.95
CA GLN A 257 -1.35 -1.82 -11.35
C GLN A 257 -0.56 -3.09 -11.68
N THR A 258 0.47 -3.39 -10.90
CA THR A 258 1.35 -4.56 -11.09
C THR A 258 0.80 -5.78 -10.38
N PHE A 259 0.34 -5.62 -9.14
CA PHE A 259 -0.02 -6.77 -8.29
C PHE A 259 -1.52 -7.08 -8.29
N ALA A 260 -2.41 -6.14 -8.59
CA ALA A 260 -3.84 -6.44 -8.65
C ALA A 260 -4.25 -6.99 -10.03
N ARG A 261 -3.68 -8.14 -10.37
CA ARG A 261 -3.80 -8.81 -11.67
C ARG A 261 -4.20 -10.26 -11.47
N ALA A 262 -5.00 -10.80 -12.40
CA ALA A 262 -5.31 -12.22 -12.38
C ALA A 262 -4.01 -13.05 -12.48
N GLY A 263 -3.95 -14.10 -11.65
CA GLY A 263 -2.74 -14.92 -11.47
C GLY A 263 -1.82 -14.45 -10.34
N THR A 264 -2.07 -13.30 -9.72
CA THR A 264 -1.35 -12.90 -8.50
C THR A 264 -1.70 -13.85 -7.37
N ARG A 265 -0.70 -14.25 -6.60
CA ARG A 265 -0.84 -15.13 -5.44
C ARG A 265 -0.43 -14.37 -4.19
N PHE A 266 -1.26 -14.45 -3.15
CA PHE A 266 -0.95 -13.91 -1.83
C PHE A 266 -0.81 -15.10 -0.88
N SER A 267 0.20 -15.09 -0.01
CA SER A 267 0.31 -16.09 1.05
C SER A 267 0.86 -15.50 2.33
N VAL A 268 0.39 -16.01 3.45
CA VAL A 268 0.94 -15.64 4.76
C VAL A 268 2.29 -16.31 4.96
N ILE A 269 3.29 -15.54 5.37
CA ILE A 269 4.58 -16.07 5.80
C ILE A 269 4.61 -16.11 7.32
N THR A 270 4.75 -17.31 7.87
CA THR A 270 4.86 -17.60 9.30
C THR A 270 6.23 -18.20 9.61
N PRO A 271 6.71 -18.11 10.86
CA PRO A 271 8.02 -18.64 11.22
C PRO A 271 7.99 -20.16 11.11
N GLN A 272 9.01 -20.74 10.46
CA GLN A 272 9.16 -22.18 10.34
C GLN A 272 10.37 -22.64 11.15
N ILE A 273 10.11 -23.45 12.17
CA ILE A 273 11.13 -24.03 13.04
C ILE A 273 10.99 -25.54 12.95
N SER A 274 12.02 -26.20 12.44
CA SER A 274 12.03 -27.66 12.31
C SER A 274 13.44 -28.21 12.58
N ALA A 275 13.55 -29.54 12.67
CA ALA A 275 14.85 -30.19 12.74
C ALA A 275 15.73 -29.93 11.48
N ALA A 276 15.13 -29.46 10.38
CA ALA A 276 15.83 -29.08 9.15
C ALA A 276 16.54 -27.73 9.24
N GLY A 277 16.16 -26.90 10.20
CA GLY A 277 16.59 -25.52 10.31
C GLY A 277 15.43 -24.57 10.62
N VAL A 278 15.78 -23.29 10.60
CA VAL A 278 14.88 -22.16 10.90
C VAL A 278 14.76 -21.25 9.70
N GLU A 279 13.53 -20.95 9.29
CA GLU A 279 13.21 -20.00 8.22
C GLU A 279 12.26 -18.93 8.75
N HIS A 280 12.38 -17.73 8.19
CA HIS A 280 11.48 -16.59 8.47
C HIS A 280 11.42 -16.19 9.96
N LEU A 281 12.54 -16.21 10.68
CA LEU A 281 12.56 -15.85 12.12
C LEU A 281 12.10 -14.41 12.41
N ASP A 282 12.25 -13.49 11.45
CA ASP A 282 11.72 -12.13 11.52
C ASP A 282 10.19 -12.10 11.70
N THR A 283 9.50 -13.13 11.20
CA THR A 283 8.04 -13.25 11.28
C THR A 283 7.52 -13.70 12.65
N ILE A 284 8.40 -14.07 13.59
CA ILE A 284 8.00 -14.30 14.99
C ILE A 284 7.46 -13.00 15.60
N LEU A 285 8.08 -11.86 15.29
CA LEU A 285 7.67 -10.56 15.81
C LEU A 285 6.63 -9.89 14.92
N GLN A 286 6.78 -10.01 13.60
CA GLN A 286 5.90 -9.35 12.65
C GLN A 286 5.62 -10.26 11.43
N PRO A 287 4.54 -11.05 11.44
CA PRO A 287 4.14 -11.82 10.27
C PRO A 287 3.75 -10.88 9.14
N TYR A 288 3.88 -11.35 7.90
CA TYR A 288 3.54 -10.56 6.71
C TYR A 288 2.94 -11.45 5.62
N ILE A 289 2.26 -10.83 4.66
CA ILE A 289 1.77 -11.51 3.45
C ILE A 289 2.80 -11.33 2.35
N ASN A 290 3.34 -12.43 1.81
CA ASN A 290 4.10 -12.40 0.58
C ASN A 290 3.17 -12.34 -0.63
N VAL A 291 3.61 -11.68 -1.70
CA VAL A 291 2.89 -11.61 -2.97
C VAL A 291 3.75 -12.08 -4.15
N GLU A 292 3.17 -12.86 -5.06
CA GLU A 292 3.76 -13.24 -6.34
C GLU A 292 2.91 -12.63 -7.47
N PRO A 293 3.45 -11.74 -8.34
CA PRO A 293 2.66 -11.02 -9.33
C PRO A 293 2.17 -11.91 -10.48
N GLY A 294 0.90 -11.75 -10.85
CA GLY A 294 0.30 -12.32 -12.05
C GLY A 294 0.42 -11.40 -13.28
N ARG A 295 0.14 -11.96 -14.47
CA ARG A 295 0.18 -11.23 -15.75
C ARG A 295 -1.20 -11.08 -16.42
N GLY A 296 -2.27 -11.47 -15.75
CA GLY A 296 -3.62 -11.45 -16.32
C GLY A 296 -4.31 -10.08 -16.28
N ALA A 297 -5.62 -10.06 -16.56
CA ALA A 297 -6.45 -8.85 -16.48
C ALA A 297 -6.49 -8.27 -15.05
N ALA A 298 -6.85 -6.99 -14.91
CA ALA A 298 -7.03 -6.38 -13.58
C ALA A 298 -8.04 -7.17 -12.74
N ARG A 299 -7.70 -7.44 -11.48
CA ARG A 299 -8.53 -8.20 -10.53
C ARG A 299 -8.37 -7.61 -9.13
N ARG A 300 -9.46 -7.60 -8.35
CA ARG A 300 -9.48 -7.09 -6.98
C ARG A 300 -9.74 -8.15 -5.92
N ASP A 301 -10.27 -9.30 -6.32
CA ASP A 301 -10.60 -10.40 -5.42
C ASP A 301 -9.62 -11.55 -5.59
N PHE A 302 -9.04 -12.02 -4.49
CA PHE A 302 -8.01 -13.05 -4.46
C PHE A 302 -8.25 -14.02 -3.32
N GLU A 303 -7.82 -15.25 -3.49
CA GLU A 303 -7.73 -16.23 -2.41
C GLU A 303 -6.36 -16.13 -1.74
N LEU A 304 -6.35 -16.23 -0.42
CA LEU A 304 -5.14 -16.26 0.38
C LEU A 304 -4.65 -17.70 0.51
N GLN A 305 -3.45 -17.96 -0.01
CA GLN A 305 -2.85 -19.29 -0.04
C GLN A 305 -2.00 -19.54 1.21
N GLU A 306 -1.84 -20.81 1.58
CA GLU A 306 -0.97 -21.19 2.70
C GLU A 306 0.53 -21.09 2.36
N ALA A 307 0.92 -21.25 1.09
CA ALA A 307 2.31 -21.21 0.66
C ALA A 307 2.47 -20.59 -0.74
N THR A 308 3.50 -19.76 -0.93
CA THR A 308 3.97 -19.29 -2.24
C THR A 308 5.48 -19.45 -2.35
N ILE A 309 6.01 -19.32 -3.57
CA ILE A 309 7.44 -19.21 -3.78
C ILE A 309 7.87 -17.77 -3.54
N THR A 310 8.72 -17.57 -2.53
CA THR A 310 9.31 -16.28 -2.18
C THR A 310 10.46 -15.87 -3.10
N ASP A 311 11.04 -16.83 -3.85
CA ASP A 311 12.25 -16.60 -4.64
C ASP A 311 11.96 -16.11 -6.08
N SER A 312 12.26 -14.83 -6.31
CA SER A 312 12.14 -14.17 -7.62
C SER A 312 12.96 -14.80 -8.74
N ARG A 313 14.02 -15.56 -8.44
CA ARG A 313 14.88 -16.22 -9.46
C ARG A 313 14.07 -17.15 -10.36
N TYR A 314 12.92 -17.62 -9.88
CA TYR A 314 12.05 -18.51 -10.61
C TYR A 314 10.95 -17.78 -11.39
N LEU A 315 10.59 -16.52 -11.10
CA LEU A 315 9.44 -15.82 -11.72
C LEU A 315 9.42 -15.85 -13.26
N ASP A 316 10.56 -15.58 -13.90
CA ASP A 316 10.72 -15.62 -15.37
C ASP A 316 11.18 -17.00 -15.90
N GLY A 317 11.00 -18.02 -15.07
CA GLY A 317 11.41 -19.39 -15.33
C GLY A 317 10.51 -20.12 -16.34
N LEU A 318 11.02 -21.24 -16.88
CA LEU A 318 10.28 -22.12 -17.75
C LEU A 318 9.32 -22.93 -16.88
N SER A 319 8.02 -22.73 -17.09
CA SER A 319 6.99 -23.51 -16.40
C SER A 319 6.70 -24.78 -17.19
N ILE A 320 6.82 -25.94 -16.54
CA ILE A 320 6.49 -27.26 -17.10
C ILE A 320 5.66 -28.05 -16.10
N VAL A 321 5.01 -29.11 -16.57
CA VAL A 321 4.20 -30.00 -15.74
C VAL A 321 4.84 -31.38 -15.74
N VAL A 322 5.00 -31.94 -14.55
CA VAL A 322 5.40 -33.34 -14.35
C VAL A 322 4.22 -34.09 -13.76
N GLU A 323 3.81 -35.17 -14.41
CA GLU A 323 2.68 -35.99 -14.02
C GLU A 323 3.19 -37.19 -13.22
N ALA A 324 2.59 -37.44 -12.06
CA ALA A 324 2.91 -38.58 -11.20
C ALA A 324 1.61 -39.28 -10.76
N PRO A 325 1.64 -40.59 -10.47
CA PRO A 325 0.48 -41.30 -9.93
C PRO A 325 0.00 -40.71 -8.59
N GLU A 326 0.94 -40.24 -7.77
CA GLU A 326 0.69 -39.66 -6.45
C GLU A 326 1.68 -38.52 -6.14
N ALA A 327 1.38 -37.70 -5.14
CA ALA A 327 2.23 -36.55 -4.77
C ALA A 327 3.49 -36.97 -3.96
N GLY A 328 3.40 -38.07 -3.20
CA GLY A 328 4.49 -38.51 -2.31
C GLY A 328 4.89 -37.44 -1.29
N SER A 329 6.19 -37.18 -1.15
CA SER A 329 6.77 -36.18 -0.25
C SER A 329 6.95 -34.79 -0.88
N LEU A 330 6.46 -34.59 -2.11
CA LEU A 330 6.61 -33.33 -2.83
C LEU A 330 5.72 -32.25 -2.22
N ASN A 331 6.27 -31.05 -2.07
CA ASN A 331 5.57 -29.87 -1.58
C ASN A 331 5.90 -28.65 -2.46
N ILE A 332 5.09 -27.60 -2.36
CA ILE A 332 5.47 -26.30 -2.93
C ILE A 332 6.81 -25.88 -2.30
N GLY A 333 7.78 -25.52 -3.13
CA GLY A 333 9.15 -25.21 -2.70
C GLY A 333 10.14 -26.38 -2.82
N THR A 334 9.69 -27.62 -3.04
CA THR A 334 10.60 -28.77 -3.25
C THR A 334 11.56 -28.48 -4.42
N PRO A 335 12.88 -28.67 -4.24
CA PRO A 335 13.87 -28.30 -5.25
C PRO A 335 13.83 -29.22 -6.48
N VAL A 336 14.06 -28.63 -7.66
CA VAL A 336 14.30 -29.34 -8.92
C VAL A 336 15.80 -29.30 -9.23
N LEU A 337 16.38 -30.47 -9.42
CA LEU A 337 17.82 -30.68 -9.46
C LEU A 337 18.26 -31.11 -10.86
N PHE A 338 19.37 -30.53 -11.33
CA PHE A 338 20.12 -31.04 -12.47
C PHE A 338 21.53 -31.37 -12.01
N ARG A 339 21.91 -32.67 -12.06
CA ARG A 339 23.20 -33.16 -11.56
C ARG A 339 23.52 -32.72 -10.11
N GLY A 340 22.50 -32.68 -9.25
CA GLY A 340 22.63 -32.27 -7.84
C GLY A 340 22.63 -30.76 -7.59
N ILE A 341 22.61 -29.92 -8.63
CA ILE A 341 22.49 -28.46 -8.50
C ILE A 341 21.02 -28.07 -8.59
N GLU A 342 20.55 -27.22 -7.66
CA GLU A 342 19.20 -26.65 -7.73
C GLU A 342 19.08 -25.70 -8.91
N VAL A 343 18.15 -26.02 -9.81
CA VAL A 343 17.89 -25.26 -11.05
C VAL A 343 16.46 -24.75 -11.15
N GLY A 344 15.55 -25.27 -10.32
CA GLY A 344 14.13 -24.95 -10.30
C GLY A 344 13.47 -25.35 -8.99
N THR A 345 12.16 -25.15 -8.91
CA THR A 345 11.35 -25.53 -7.74
C THR A 345 9.94 -25.96 -8.16
N VAL A 346 9.26 -26.73 -7.30
CA VAL A 346 7.82 -27.03 -7.40
C VAL A 346 7.02 -25.78 -7.02
N THR A 347 6.17 -25.30 -7.93
CA THR A 347 5.37 -24.07 -7.77
C THR A 347 3.89 -24.32 -7.53
N GLY A 348 3.45 -25.57 -7.64
CA GLY A 348 2.07 -25.97 -7.43
C GLY A 348 1.85 -27.45 -7.70
N MET A 349 0.78 -27.99 -7.11
CA MET A 349 0.32 -29.35 -7.32
C MET A 349 -1.19 -29.32 -7.44
N SER A 350 -1.74 -30.15 -8.31
CA SER A 350 -3.19 -30.28 -8.51
C SER A 350 -3.50 -31.68 -9.00
N LEU A 351 -4.75 -32.13 -8.86
CA LEU A 351 -5.20 -33.35 -9.51
C LEU A 351 -5.42 -33.10 -11.01
N GLY A 352 -5.13 -34.11 -11.83
CA GLY A 352 -5.52 -34.11 -13.24
C GLY A 352 -7.04 -33.97 -13.40
N SER A 353 -7.51 -33.55 -14.56
CA SER A 353 -8.94 -33.33 -14.81
C SER A 353 -9.80 -34.58 -14.60
N LEU A 354 -9.22 -35.77 -14.76
CA LEU A 354 -9.85 -37.07 -14.51
C LEU A 354 -9.51 -37.66 -13.13
N SER A 355 -8.73 -36.95 -12.32
CA SER A 355 -8.26 -37.38 -10.98
C SER A 355 -7.50 -38.70 -10.95
N ASP A 356 -6.91 -39.11 -12.07
CA ASP A 356 -6.11 -40.34 -12.24
C ASP A 356 -4.61 -40.14 -11.96
N ARG A 357 -4.18 -38.89 -11.80
CA ARG A 357 -2.78 -38.49 -11.59
C ARG A 357 -2.69 -37.14 -10.89
N VAL A 358 -1.53 -36.86 -10.32
CA VAL A 358 -1.14 -35.56 -9.77
C VAL A 358 -0.32 -34.79 -10.82
N MET A 359 -0.72 -33.55 -11.08
CA MET A 359 -0.06 -32.60 -11.96
C MET A 359 0.84 -31.68 -11.12
N ILE A 360 2.15 -31.87 -11.22
CA ILE A 360 3.16 -31.12 -10.46
C ILE A 360 3.72 -30.02 -11.35
N THR A 361 3.43 -28.76 -11.02
CA THR A 361 3.91 -27.61 -11.80
C THR A 361 5.30 -27.21 -11.33
N LEU A 362 6.30 -27.35 -12.20
CA LEU A 362 7.67 -26.94 -11.94
C LEU A 362 7.97 -25.61 -12.60
N ARG A 363 8.89 -24.85 -12.00
CA ARG A 363 9.47 -23.67 -12.64
C ARG A 363 10.99 -23.71 -12.60
N ILE A 364 11.61 -23.76 -13.79
CA ILE A 364 13.06 -23.81 -13.96
C ILE A 364 13.59 -22.41 -14.19
N SER A 365 14.58 -21.97 -13.42
CA SER A 365 15.13 -20.61 -13.51
C SER A 365 15.62 -20.27 -14.92
N LYS A 366 15.54 -18.98 -15.29
CA LYS A 366 15.89 -18.46 -16.62
C LYS A 366 17.28 -18.89 -17.09
N ARG A 367 18.25 -18.91 -16.18
CA ARG A 367 19.63 -19.32 -16.45
C ARG A 367 19.79 -20.79 -16.87
N TYR A 368 18.81 -21.66 -16.58
CA TYR A 368 18.91 -23.11 -16.77
C TYR A 368 17.83 -23.70 -17.69
N GLN A 369 16.92 -22.88 -18.23
CA GLN A 369 15.82 -23.35 -19.10
C GLN A 369 16.31 -24.17 -20.31
N TYR A 370 17.50 -23.86 -20.84
CA TYR A 370 18.10 -24.57 -21.97
C TYR A 370 18.46 -26.03 -21.69
N LEU A 371 18.49 -26.45 -20.42
CA LEU A 371 18.79 -27.81 -20.00
C LEU A 371 17.60 -28.75 -20.22
N VAL A 372 16.37 -28.22 -20.19
CA VAL A 372 15.16 -29.04 -20.36
C VAL A 372 14.86 -29.22 -21.85
N ARG A 373 14.84 -30.47 -22.29
CA ARG A 373 14.55 -30.89 -23.66
C ARG A 373 13.27 -31.70 -23.71
N ASN A 374 12.70 -31.85 -24.90
CA ASN A 374 11.46 -32.60 -25.08
C ASN A 374 11.55 -34.08 -24.67
N ASN A 375 12.76 -34.65 -24.61
CA ASN A 375 13.05 -36.01 -24.17
C ASN A 375 13.72 -36.07 -22.78
N SER A 376 13.75 -34.97 -22.01
CA SER A 376 14.25 -35.01 -20.64
C SER A 376 13.40 -35.95 -19.79
N VAL A 377 14.05 -36.72 -18.93
CA VAL A 377 13.39 -37.66 -18.01
C VAL A 377 13.53 -37.14 -16.59
N PHE A 378 12.44 -37.23 -15.84
CA PHE A 378 12.33 -36.73 -14.46
C PHE A 378 12.10 -37.91 -13.52
N TRP A 379 12.70 -37.89 -12.33
CA TRP A 379 12.49 -38.89 -11.29
C TRP A 379 12.55 -38.26 -9.91
N LEU A 380 12.00 -38.96 -8.91
CA LEU A 380 12.10 -38.55 -7.52
C LEU A 380 13.52 -38.82 -7.01
N ALA A 381 14.22 -37.79 -6.56
CA ALA A 381 15.51 -37.90 -5.91
C ALA A 381 15.29 -37.98 -4.39
N SER A 382 15.21 -39.20 -3.85
CA SER A 382 15.15 -39.44 -2.41
C SER A 382 16.55 -39.35 -1.77
N GLY A 383 16.62 -38.87 -0.54
CA GLY A 383 17.89 -38.71 0.20
C GLY A 383 18.58 -40.01 0.61
N TYR A 384 17.95 -41.18 0.45
CA TYR A 384 18.56 -42.49 0.72
C TYR A 384 18.13 -43.51 -0.34
N SER A 385 19.10 -44.25 -0.89
CA SER A 385 18.86 -45.53 -1.56
C SER A 385 19.71 -46.60 -0.89
N LEU A 386 19.08 -47.72 -0.57
CA LEU A 386 19.69 -48.88 0.07
C LEU A 386 19.61 -50.03 -0.94
N ASP A 387 20.76 -50.35 -1.55
CA ASP A 387 20.86 -51.47 -2.47
C ASP A 387 21.41 -52.68 -1.69
N PHE A 388 20.59 -53.70 -1.45
CA PHE A 388 20.99 -54.94 -0.77
C PHE A 388 21.18 -56.08 -1.79
N GLY A 389 22.36 -56.69 -1.81
CA GLY A 389 22.67 -57.88 -2.61
C GLY A 389 23.15 -59.05 -1.75
N LEU A 390 23.19 -60.25 -2.34
CA LEU A 390 23.62 -61.49 -1.66
C LEU A 390 25.08 -61.43 -1.13
N THR A 391 25.89 -60.51 -1.65
CA THR A 391 27.31 -60.33 -1.29
C THR A 391 27.58 -59.08 -0.43
N GLY A 392 26.55 -58.31 -0.05
CA GLY A 392 26.70 -57.10 0.76
C GLY A 392 25.69 -55.99 0.41
N GLY A 393 25.60 -54.97 1.26
CA GLY A 393 24.73 -53.80 1.07
C GLY A 393 25.53 -52.53 0.79
N VAL A 394 25.09 -51.73 -0.18
CA VAL A 394 25.64 -50.40 -0.48
C VAL A 394 24.62 -49.35 -0.05
N VAL A 395 25.06 -48.41 0.81
CA VAL A 395 24.25 -47.27 1.24
C VAL A 395 24.68 -46.05 0.43
N LYS A 396 23.77 -45.49 -0.36
CA LYS A 396 23.97 -44.18 -1.00
C LYS A 396 23.23 -43.13 -0.17
N THR A 397 24.00 -42.23 0.44
CA THR A 397 23.45 -41.12 1.22
C THR A 397 23.44 -39.85 0.37
N GLY A 398 22.27 -39.25 0.21
CA GLY A 398 22.09 -37.93 -0.38
C GLY A 398 22.46 -36.82 0.61
N THR A 399 22.29 -35.57 0.18
CA THR A 399 22.45 -34.41 1.09
C THR A 399 21.31 -34.36 2.11
N PHE A 400 21.56 -33.76 3.28
CA PHE A 400 20.53 -33.62 4.32
C PHE A 400 19.29 -32.84 3.83
N ASN A 401 19.46 -31.88 2.92
CA ASN A 401 18.32 -31.19 2.29
C ASN A 401 17.46 -32.12 1.43
N GLN A 402 18.07 -33.05 0.68
CA GLN A 402 17.34 -34.07 -0.10
C GLN A 402 16.64 -35.09 0.80
N PHE A 403 17.18 -35.33 2.00
CA PHE A 403 16.51 -36.15 3.00
C PHE A 403 15.21 -35.51 3.50
N ILE A 404 15.21 -34.22 3.83
CA ILE A 404 14.05 -33.58 4.47
C ILE A 404 13.02 -33.05 3.47
N ARG A 405 13.45 -32.44 2.36
CA ARG A 405 12.53 -31.81 1.39
C ARG A 405 12.21 -32.67 0.18
N GLY A 406 12.89 -33.81 0.04
CA GLY A 406 12.95 -34.56 -1.22
C GLY A 406 13.53 -33.71 -2.35
N GLY A 407 13.35 -34.16 -3.58
CA GLY A 407 13.68 -33.38 -4.77
C GLY A 407 13.21 -34.08 -6.03
N ILE A 408 13.05 -33.32 -7.11
CA ILE A 408 12.85 -33.89 -8.44
C ILE A 408 14.14 -33.70 -9.22
N ALA A 409 14.78 -34.78 -9.64
CA ALA A 409 15.94 -34.71 -10.51
C ALA A 409 15.54 -34.94 -11.97
N PHE A 410 16.32 -34.39 -12.89
CA PHE A 410 16.19 -34.71 -14.30
C PHE A 410 17.53 -34.78 -15.03
N ALA A 411 17.50 -35.52 -16.14
CA ALA A 411 18.59 -35.60 -17.09
C ALA A 411 18.02 -35.74 -18.51
N THR A 412 18.86 -35.46 -19.50
CA THR A 412 18.51 -35.61 -20.93
C THR A 412 19.30 -36.78 -21.48
N PRO A 413 18.64 -37.84 -22.00
CA PRO A 413 19.31 -38.95 -22.66
C PRO A 413 20.12 -38.49 -23.88
N PRO A 414 21.20 -39.20 -24.24
CA PRO A 414 22.00 -38.87 -25.42
C PRO A 414 21.15 -39.12 -26.68
N GLY A 415 21.27 -38.21 -27.65
CA GLY A 415 20.57 -38.32 -28.92
C GLY A 415 21.20 -37.42 -29.97
N THR A 416 21.34 -37.95 -31.18
CA THR A 416 21.81 -37.22 -32.37
C THR A 416 20.75 -37.34 -33.47
N PRO A 417 20.05 -36.23 -33.82
CA PRO A 417 20.23 -34.87 -33.33
C PRO A 417 19.69 -34.65 -31.89
N LEU A 418 20.18 -33.59 -31.23
CA LEU A 418 19.70 -33.18 -29.93
C LEU A 418 18.22 -32.74 -30.02
N ALA A 419 17.39 -33.21 -29.10
CA ALA A 419 15.98 -32.83 -29.06
C ALA A 419 15.80 -31.30 -28.82
N PRO A 420 14.71 -30.70 -29.35
CA PRO A 420 14.40 -29.31 -29.10
C PRO A 420 14.22 -28.98 -27.61
N LYS A 421 14.41 -27.70 -27.26
CA LYS A 421 14.09 -27.18 -25.92
C LYS A 421 12.61 -27.37 -25.63
N ALA A 422 12.30 -27.72 -24.38
CA ALA A 422 10.91 -27.80 -23.94
C ALA A 422 10.25 -26.41 -23.96
N GLN A 423 8.99 -26.38 -24.37
CA GLN A 423 8.17 -25.17 -24.34
C GLN A 423 7.43 -25.04 -23.01
N ALA A 424 6.96 -23.84 -22.71
CA ALA A 424 6.14 -23.59 -21.52
C ALA A 424 4.87 -24.45 -21.56
N GLY A 425 4.52 -25.03 -20.41
CA GLY A 425 3.39 -25.94 -20.29
C GLY A 425 3.63 -27.33 -20.89
N LYS A 426 4.88 -27.72 -21.22
CA LYS A 426 5.17 -29.10 -21.64
C LYS A 426 4.93 -30.07 -20.48
N HIS A 427 4.27 -31.19 -20.78
CA HIS A 427 4.03 -32.29 -19.85
C HIS A 427 5.11 -33.37 -19.97
N PHE A 428 5.54 -33.89 -18.82
CA PHE A 428 6.46 -35.00 -18.66
C PHE A 428 5.88 -36.02 -17.68
N LEU A 429 6.32 -37.27 -17.75
CA LEU A 429 6.01 -38.28 -16.73
C LEU A 429 7.13 -38.34 -15.70
N LEU A 430 6.77 -38.42 -14.43
CA LEU A 430 7.70 -38.76 -13.36
C LEU A 430 7.99 -40.26 -13.40
N GLN A 431 9.25 -40.61 -13.60
CA GLN A 431 9.70 -42.00 -13.54
C GLN A 431 9.71 -42.48 -12.10
N GLU A 432 9.29 -43.74 -11.89
CA GLU A 432 9.28 -44.38 -10.58
C GLU A 432 10.69 -44.57 -9.99
N SER A 433 11.71 -44.63 -10.85
CA SER A 433 13.10 -44.84 -10.43
C SER A 433 14.10 -44.02 -11.24
N GLU A 434 15.26 -43.76 -10.61
CA GLU A 434 16.43 -43.14 -11.26
C GLU A 434 16.90 -44.04 -12.43
N PRO A 435 16.97 -43.53 -13.68
CA PRO A 435 17.47 -44.31 -14.81
C PRO A 435 18.91 -44.78 -14.54
N LYS A 436 19.26 -46.05 -14.72
CA LYS A 436 20.56 -46.57 -14.25
C LYS A 436 21.77 -45.91 -14.92
N GLU A 437 21.64 -45.56 -16.20
CA GLU A 437 22.73 -45.11 -17.06
C GLU A 437 22.90 -43.58 -17.11
N TRP A 438 22.07 -42.81 -16.38
CA TRP A 438 22.03 -41.34 -16.54
C TRP A 438 23.37 -40.65 -16.26
N ARG A 439 24.20 -41.24 -15.40
CA ARG A 439 25.53 -40.73 -15.05
C ARG A 439 26.53 -40.86 -16.21
N GLU A 440 26.30 -41.84 -17.08
CA GLU A 440 27.15 -42.14 -18.23
C GLU A 440 26.74 -41.33 -19.47
N TRP A 441 25.49 -40.85 -19.53
CA TRP A 441 24.94 -40.16 -20.70
C TRP A 441 25.73 -38.94 -21.16
N GLY A 442 26.33 -38.19 -20.23
CA GLY A 442 27.26 -37.09 -20.56
C GLY A 442 26.72 -36.05 -21.54
N THR A 443 25.39 -35.95 -21.73
CA THR A 443 24.80 -35.30 -22.92
C THR A 443 25.14 -33.81 -22.97
N ALA A 444 25.71 -33.37 -24.09
CA ALA A 444 26.05 -31.98 -24.33
C ALA A 444 24.79 -31.14 -24.60
N LEU A 445 24.53 -30.16 -23.72
CA LEU A 445 23.37 -29.27 -23.80
C LEU A 445 23.86 -27.82 -23.97
N PRO A 446 24.19 -27.38 -25.19
CA PRO A 446 24.59 -25.99 -25.44
C PRO A 446 23.41 -25.02 -25.23
N ARG A 447 23.75 -23.77 -24.90
CA ARG A 447 22.80 -22.69 -24.65
C ARG A 447 22.04 -22.26 -25.90
#